data_AF-A0A7S1G3Z7-F1
#
_entry.id   AF-A0A7S1G3Z7-F1
#
_cell.length_a   1.000
_cell.length_b   1.000
_cell.length_c   1.000
_cell.angle_alpha   90.00
_cell.angle_beta   90.00
_cell.angle_gamma   90.00
#
_symmetry.space_group_name_H-M   'P 1'
#
loop_
_entity.id
_entity.type
_entity.pdbx_description
1 polymer ?
#
loop_
_entity_poly.entity_id
_entity_poly.type
_entity_poly.pdbx_seq_one_letter_code
_entity_poly.pdbx_strand_id
1 'polypeptide(L)'
;VQGNARSEHPELFGAHVMLSSPGDETTIGRIENVEFFRVGQAFRLGRYPVHFHMMGILRRSYVKSCSIHHTFNRAVTIHGVHGLKVMNNVAADVMGHTFFIEDAIETKNIITGNLGVGTRPSRALLNTDQTPSTFWITNPD
;
A
#
# COMPACT_ATOMS: atom_id res chain seq x y z
N VAL A 1 -6.06 4.87 -11.87
CA VAL A 1 -5.30 6.01 -11.30
C VAL A 1 -3.91 5.99 -11.89
N GLN A 2 -3.51 7.07 -12.56
CA GLN A 2 -2.30 7.07 -13.38
C GLN A 2 -1.47 8.35 -13.19
N GLY A 3 -0.16 8.18 -12.99
CA GLY A 3 0.84 9.25 -13.15
C GLY A 3 1.22 9.47 -14.62
N ASN A 4 1.72 10.65 -14.96
CA ASN A 4 2.10 10.97 -16.34
C ASN A 4 3.56 10.58 -16.63
N ALA A 5 4.06 10.82 -17.85
CA ALA A 5 5.43 10.48 -18.21
C ALA A 5 6.50 11.28 -17.43
N ARG A 6 6.15 12.45 -16.89
CA ARG A 6 7.05 13.25 -16.05
C ARG A 6 7.16 12.70 -14.63
N SER A 7 6.17 11.90 -14.19
CA SER A 7 6.18 11.26 -12.88
C SER A 7 7.34 10.29 -12.66
N GLU A 8 7.97 9.79 -13.74
CA GLU A 8 9.13 8.90 -13.65
C GLU A 8 10.42 9.68 -13.32
N HIS A 9 11.59 9.06 -13.48
CA HIS A 9 12.86 9.68 -13.15
C HIS A 9 13.04 11.04 -13.87
N PRO A 10 13.44 12.12 -13.19
CA PRO A 10 13.98 12.17 -11.82
C PRO A 10 12.94 12.41 -10.71
N GLU A 11 11.67 12.65 -11.03
CA GLU A 11 10.68 13.14 -10.05
C GLU A 11 10.15 12.04 -9.12
N LEU A 12 9.94 10.82 -9.65
CA LEU A 12 9.37 9.69 -8.89
C LEU A 12 8.12 10.10 -8.07
N PHE A 13 7.25 10.87 -8.73
CA PHE A 13 6.15 11.60 -8.12
C PHE A 13 4.84 11.33 -8.85
N GLY A 14 4.00 10.49 -8.25
CA GLY A 14 2.71 10.09 -8.78
C GLY A 14 1.55 10.44 -7.86
N ALA A 15 0.34 10.04 -8.29
CA ALA A 15 -0.85 10.09 -7.46
C ALA A 15 -0.70 9.16 -6.25
N HIS A 16 -1.39 9.46 -5.17
CA HIS A 16 -1.40 8.64 -3.96
C HIS A 16 -2.81 8.67 -3.36
N VAL A 17 -3.22 7.60 -2.67
CA VAL A 17 -4.51 7.54 -1.96
C VAL A 17 -4.22 7.31 -0.49
N MET A 18 -4.75 8.20 0.36
CA MET A 18 -4.67 8.07 1.81
C MET A 18 -6.07 8.18 2.40
N LEU A 19 -6.46 7.16 3.17
CA LEU A 19 -7.66 7.17 3.98
C LEU A 19 -7.24 7.26 5.45
N SER A 20 -7.89 8.14 6.19
CA SER A 20 -7.74 8.27 7.63
C SER A 20 -9.10 8.56 8.26
N SER A 21 -9.25 8.24 9.54
CA SER A 21 -10.54 8.21 10.23
C SER A 21 -10.34 8.49 11.72
N PRO A 22 -11.23 9.25 12.38
CA PRO A 22 -11.14 9.49 13.82
C PRO A 22 -11.56 8.27 14.68
N GLY A 23 -12.11 7.22 14.07
CA GLY A 23 -12.51 6.02 14.80
C GLY A 23 -13.02 4.90 13.89
N ASP A 24 -13.36 3.78 14.52
CA ASP A 24 -13.79 2.54 13.87
C ASP A 24 -14.95 2.79 12.91
N GLU A 25 -14.82 2.28 11.68
CA GLU A 25 -15.88 2.29 10.65
C GLU A 25 -16.50 3.67 10.30
N THR A 26 -15.91 4.80 10.74
CA THR A 26 -16.46 6.13 10.42
C THR A 26 -16.12 6.60 9.01
N THR A 27 -15.07 6.01 8.40
CA THR A 27 -14.75 6.15 6.98
C THR A 27 -14.62 4.77 6.35
N ILE A 28 -15.34 4.55 5.25
CA ILE A 28 -15.35 3.27 4.53
C ILE A 28 -14.56 3.44 3.23
N GLY A 29 -13.44 2.71 3.12
CA GLY A 29 -12.62 2.66 1.91
C GLY A 29 -12.85 1.37 1.14
N ARG A 30 -13.44 1.45 -0.05
CA ARG A 30 -13.65 0.29 -0.93
C ARG A 30 -13.01 0.57 -2.28
N ILE A 31 -11.83 0.02 -2.50
CA ILE A 31 -11.07 0.19 -3.73
C ILE A 31 -11.13 -1.15 -4.46
N GLU A 32 -11.77 -1.17 -5.63
CA GLU A 32 -11.96 -2.42 -6.38
C GLU A 32 -11.96 -2.21 -7.89
N ASN A 33 -11.35 -3.16 -8.61
CA ASN A 33 -11.21 -3.15 -10.06
C ASN A 33 -10.52 -1.88 -10.59
N VAL A 34 -9.50 -1.41 -9.86
CA VAL A 34 -8.74 -0.20 -10.21
C VAL A 34 -7.32 -0.57 -10.63
N GLU A 35 -6.85 0.03 -11.73
CA GLU A 35 -5.43 0.03 -12.07
C GLU A 35 -4.74 1.24 -11.44
N PHE A 36 -3.59 1.00 -10.82
CA PHE A 36 -2.68 1.99 -10.26
C PHE A 36 -1.35 1.89 -11.00
N PHE A 37 -1.03 2.90 -11.80
CA PHE A 37 0.18 2.93 -12.63
C PHE A 37 0.97 4.22 -12.41
N ARG A 38 2.29 4.12 -12.15
CA ARG A 38 3.15 5.29 -11.88
C ARG A 38 2.64 6.16 -10.73
N VAL A 39 2.39 5.51 -9.59
CA VAL A 39 1.80 6.11 -8.39
C VAL A 39 2.73 5.97 -7.18
N GLY A 40 2.41 6.68 -6.10
CA GLY A 40 3.28 6.85 -4.95
C GLY A 40 4.19 8.08 -5.11
N GLN A 41 4.72 8.60 -4.01
CA GLN A 41 5.64 9.74 -4.04
C GLN A 41 6.91 9.36 -3.28
N ALA A 42 7.98 9.06 -4.02
CA ALA A 42 9.28 8.81 -3.41
C ALA A 42 9.71 10.00 -2.55
N PHE A 43 10.48 9.72 -1.48
CA PHE A 43 11.02 10.73 -0.56
C PHE A 43 9.95 11.46 0.27
N ARG A 44 8.69 10.98 0.26
CA ARG A 44 7.60 11.52 1.07
C ARG A 44 6.92 10.40 1.87
N LEU A 45 7.28 10.29 3.15
CA LEU A 45 6.65 9.35 4.08
C LEU A 45 5.13 9.55 4.12
N GLY A 46 4.39 8.44 4.15
CA GLY A 46 2.93 8.41 4.16
C GLY A 46 2.23 8.63 2.81
N ARG A 47 2.96 8.96 1.73
CA ARG A 47 2.39 9.22 0.39
C ARG A 47 2.52 8.00 -0.52
N TYR A 48 1.76 6.96 -0.18
CA TYR A 48 1.79 5.65 -0.85
C TYR A 48 0.61 5.47 -1.82
N PRO A 49 0.72 4.56 -2.81
CA PRO A 49 -0.32 4.28 -3.79
C PRO A 49 -1.69 4.05 -3.15
N VAL A 50 -1.75 3.17 -2.14
CA VAL A 50 -2.92 2.93 -1.29
C VAL A 50 -2.46 2.88 0.17
N HIS A 51 -2.96 3.79 1.00
CA HIS A 51 -2.58 3.90 2.40
C HIS A 51 -3.84 4.03 3.29
N PHE A 52 -4.07 3.02 4.13
CA PHE A 52 -5.04 3.10 5.23
C PHE A 52 -4.28 3.45 6.51
N HIS A 53 -4.52 4.66 7.04
CA HIS A 53 -3.69 5.26 8.09
C HIS A 53 -4.52 5.58 9.35
N MET A 54 -4.20 4.88 10.44
CA MET A 54 -4.70 5.11 11.80
C MET A 54 -6.23 5.20 11.85
N MET A 55 -6.91 4.14 11.37
CA MET A 55 -8.38 4.14 11.24
C MET A 55 -9.09 3.18 12.19
N GLY A 56 -8.36 2.41 13.00
CA GLY A 56 -8.96 1.41 13.89
C GLY A 56 -9.55 0.22 13.11
N ILE A 57 -10.74 -0.22 13.49
CA ILE A 57 -11.40 -1.42 12.92
C ILE A 57 -12.12 -1.07 11.61
N LEU A 58 -11.80 -1.82 10.54
CA LEU A 58 -12.32 -1.62 9.18
C LEU A 58 -12.79 -2.93 8.49
N ARG A 59 -13.78 -3.61 9.05
CA ARG A 59 -14.40 -4.84 8.51
C ARG A 59 -15.18 -4.61 7.20
N ARG A 60 -15.65 -3.38 6.96
CA ARG A 60 -16.42 -3.02 5.76
C ARG A 60 -15.56 -2.47 4.61
N SER A 61 -14.28 -2.22 4.86
CA SER A 61 -13.32 -1.68 3.89
C SER A 61 -12.51 -2.78 3.22
N TYR A 62 -12.04 -2.51 2.01
CA TYR A 62 -11.19 -3.44 1.27
C TYR A 62 -10.39 -2.80 0.14
N VAL A 63 -9.33 -3.49 -0.27
CA VAL A 63 -8.64 -3.32 -1.55
C VAL A 63 -8.73 -4.66 -2.30
N LYS A 64 -9.44 -4.70 -3.42
CA LYS A 64 -9.80 -5.97 -4.06
C LYS A 64 -9.68 -5.95 -5.58
N SER A 65 -9.07 -6.97 -6.18
CA SER A 65 -9.00 -7.12 -7.64
C SER A 65 -8.35 -5.92 -8.36
N CYS A 66 -7.36 -5.28 -7.74
CA CYS A 66 -6.63 -4.17 -8.33
C CYS A 66 -5.33 -4.63 -9.00
N SER A 67 -4.92 -3.91 -10.05
CA SER A 67 -3.57 -3.97 -10.62
C SER A 67 -2.77 -2.78 -10.08
N ILE A 68 -1.63 -3.02 -9.44
CA ILE A 68 -0.80 -1.97 -8.80
C ILE A 68 0.64 -2.11 -9.26
N HIS A 69 1.10 -1.27 -10.17
CA HIS A 69 2.40 -1.49 -10.79
C HIS A 69 3.18 -0.23 -11.13
N HIS A 70 4.50 -0.41 -11.23
CA HIS A 70 5.48 0.66 -11.48
C HIS A 70 5.30 1.78 -10.44
N THR A 71 5.26 1.39 -9.17
CA THR A 71 5.04 2.34 -8.08
C THR A 71 6.37 2.89 -7.59
N PHE A 72 6.37 4.16 -7.20
CA PHE A 72 7.55 4.85 -6.68
C PHE A 72 7.77 4.61 -5.19
N ASN A 73 6.79 3.99 -4.54
CA ASN A 73 6.90 3.35 -3.25
C ASN A 73 5.71 2.44 -2.96
N ARG A 74 5.95 1.27 -2.38
CA ARG A 74 4.96 0.31 -1.85
C ARG A 74 3.81 -0.01 -2.82
N ALA A 75 2.85 -0.83 -2.42
CA ALA A 75 1.59 -1.01 -3.17
C ALA A 75 0.40 -0.75 -2.26
N VAL A 76 0.29 -1.48 -1.15
CA VAL A 76 -0.73 -1.28 -0.13
C VAL A 76 -0.06 -1.20 1.22
N THR A 77 -0.31 -0.09 1.93
CA THR A 77 0.15 0.14 3.30
C THR A 77 -1.03 0.10 4.26
N ILE A 78 -0.89 -0.72 5.31
CA ILE A 78 -1.79 -0.84 6.45
C ILE A 78 -1.03 -0.34 7.68
N HIS A 79 -1.51 0.75 8.28
CA HIS A 79 -0.86 1.38 9.43
C HIS A 79 -1.91 1.68 10.49
N GLY A 80 -1.85 1.01 11.65
CA GLY A 80 -2.81 1.21 12.74
C GLY A 80 -4.25 0.85 12.36
N VAL A 81 -4.42 -0.22 11.59
CA VAL A 81 -5.70 -0.66 11.01
C VAL A 81 -5.92 -2.14 11.24
N HIS A 82 -7.14 -2.52 11.59
CA HIS A 82 -7.53 -3.88 11.96
C HIS A 82 -8.73 -4.37 11.14
N GLY A 83 -8.75 -5.66 10.79
CA GLY A 83 -9.90 -6.25 10.07
C GLY A 83 -10.04 -5.85 8.60
N LEU A 84 -9.06 -5.15 8.02
CA LEU A 84 -9.06 -4.75 6.61
C LEU A 84 -8.85 -5.96 5.71
N LYS A 85 -9.55 -5.99 4.56
CA LYS A 85 -9.40 -7.03 3.55
C LYS A 85 -8.58 -6.52 2.37
N VAL A 86 -7.42 -7.13 2.12
CA VAL A 86 -6.60 -6.88 0.93
C VAL A 86 -6.57 -8.18 0.14
N MET A 87 -7.33 -8.25 -0.96
CA MET A 87 -7.63 -9.54 -1.60
C MET A 87 -7.47 -9.51 -3.12
N ASN A 88 -6.91 -10.57 -3.69
CA ASN A 88 -6.88 -10.81 -5.14
C ASN A 88 -6.25 -9.66 -5.96
N ASN A 89 -5.32 -8.92 -5.38
CA ASN A 89 -4.61 -7.84 -6.08
C ASN A 89 -3.34 -8.39 -6.75
N VAL A 90 -2.97 -7.79 -7.87
CA VAL A 90 -1.68 -8.04 -8.52
C VAL A 90 -0.82 -6.80 -8.34
N ALA A 91 0.36 -6.97 -7.75
CA ALA A 91 1.35 -5.91 -7.57
C ALA A 91 2.65 -6.25 -8.32
N ALA A 92 3.14 -5.35 -9.17
CA ALA A 92 4.30 -5.63 -10.03
C ALA A 92 5.24 -4.43 -10.18
N ASP A 93 6.55 -4.64 -10.14
CA ASP A 93 7.55 -3.55 -10.23
C ASP A 93 7.29 -2.44 -9.20
N VAL A 94 7.49 -2.79 -7.92
CA VAL A 94 7.16 -1.95 -6.77
C VAL A 94 8.42 -1.62 -6.00
N MET A 95 8.70 -0.33 -5.79
CA MET A 95 9.83 0.12 -4.95
C MET A 95 9.49 0.02 -3.45
N GLY A 96 10.35 -0.54 -2.61
CA GLY A 96 10.10 -0.75 -1.18
C GLY A 96 9.16 -1.93 -0.89
N HIS A 97 8.73 -2.09 0.36
CA HIS A 97 7.84 -3.20 0.75
C HIS A 97 6.52 -3.16 -0.02
N THR A 98 6.11 -4.26 -0.66
CA THR A 98 4.95 -4.23 -1.56
C THR A 98 3.63 -4.17 -0.81
N PHE A 99 3.30 -5.21 -0.05
CA PHE A 99 2.21 -5.22 0.93
C PHE A 99 2.82 -5.05 2.31
N PHE A 100 2.54 -3.92 2.95
CA PHE A 100 3.28 -3.47 4.13
C PHE A 100 2.34 -3.21 5.32
N ILE A 101 2.61 -3.88 6.43
CA ILE A 101 2.01 -3.61 7.74
C ILE A 101 3.05 -2.92 8.62
N GLU A 102 2.73 -1.75 9.17
CA GLU A 102 3.74 -0.84 9.74
C GLU A 102 4.13 -1.16 11.18
N ASP A 103 3.18 -1.27 12.10
CA ASP A 103 3.45 -1.14 13.54
C ASP A 103 3.44 -2.44 14.34
N ALA A 104 3.06 -3.57 13.73
CA ALA A 104 2.93 -4.89 14.38
C ALA A 104 1.77 -5.00 15.39
N ILE A 105 1.02 -3.94 15.62
CA ILE A 105 -0.19 -3.94 16.46
C ILE A 105 -1.44 -4.29 15.65
N GLU A 106 -1.37 -4.17 14.33
CA GLU A 106 -2.47 -4.44 13.41
C GLU A 106 -2.86 -5.91 13.46
N THR A 107 -4.16 -6.19 13.62
CA THR A 107 -4.68 -7.54 13.87
C THR A 107 -5.86 -7.85 12.97
N LYS A 108 -6.06 -9.15 12.69
CA LYS A 108 -7.20 -9.69 11.93
C LYS A 108 -7.32 -9.12 10.51
N ASN A 109 -6.24 -8.58 9.96
CA ASN A 109 -6.22 -8.16 8.56
C ASN A 109 -6.15 -9.39 7.67
N ILE A 110 -7.00 -9.43 6.65
CA ILE A 110 -7.08 -10.57 5.73
C ILE A 110 -6.34 -10.19 4.46
N ILE A 111 -5.13 -10.74 4.30
CA ILE A 111 -4.29 -10.57 3.11
C ILE A 111 -4.27 -11.91 2.36
N THR A 112 -5.12 -12.06 1.35
CA THR A 112 -5.30 -13.36 0.67
C THR A 112 -5.41 -13.24 -0.84
N GLY A 113 -4.90 -14.23 -1.57
CA GLY A 113 -4.98 -14.27 -3.03
C GLY A 113 -4.22 -13.16 -3.76
N ASN A 114 -3.38 -12.38 -3.07
CA ASN A 114 -2.58 -11.33 -3.71
C ASN A 114 -1.32 -11.94 -4.34
N LEU A 115 -0.97 -11.46 -5.54
CA LEU A 115 0.28 -11.78 -6.23
C LEU A 115 1.18 -10.56 -6.19
N GLY A 116 2.43 -10.73 -5.75
CA GLY A 116 3.45 -9.68 -5.84
C GLY A 116 4.68 -10.18 -6.60
N VAL A 117 5.15 -9.43 -7.59
CA VAL A 117 6.28 -9.79 -8.45
C VAL A 117 7.21 -8.60 -8.66
N GLY A 118 8.52 -8.81 -8.53
CA GLY A 118 9.49 -7.74 -8.81
C GLY A 118 9.49 -6.60 -7.78
N THR A 119 9.46 -6.94 -6.49
CA THR A 119 9.71 -5.98 -5.41
C THR A 119 11.16 -5.49 -5.49
N ARG A 120 11.36 -4.18 -5.46
CA ARG A 120 12.66 -3.52 -5.70
C ARG A 120 13.12 -2.74 -4.48
N PRO A 121 14.42 -2.76 -4.14
CA PRO A 121 15.00 -1.89 -3.14
C PRO A 121 14.65 -0.42 -3.35
N SER A 122 14.41 0.31 -2.26
CA SER A 122 14.20 1.75 -2.26
C SER A 122 15.00 2.42 -1.14
N ARG A 123 15.63 3.55 -1.47
CA ARG A 123 16.29 4.44 -0.50
C ARG A 123 15.42 5.65 -0.14
N ALA A 124 14.16 5.64 -0.59
CA ALA A 124 13.30 6.81 -0.56
C ALA A 124 12.41 6.89 0.69
N LEU A 125 12.41 5.86 1.55
CA LEU A 125 11.50 5.71 2.70
C LEU A 125 12.21 5.14 3.94
N LEU A 126 11.70 4.04 4.53
CA LEU A 126 12.25 3.45 5.76
C LEU A 126 13.53 2.68 5.46
N ASN A 127 14.37 2.48 6.48
CA ASN A 127 15.62 1.71 6.31
C ASN A 127 15.37 0.28 5.82
N THR A 128 14.25 -0.34 6.23
CA THR A 128 13.87 -1.69 5.81
C THR A 128 13.46 -1.75 4.34
N ASP A 129 13.01 -0.63 3.74
CA ASP A 129 12.69 -0.55 2.31
C ASP A 129 13.95 -0.72 1.42
N GLN A 130 15.17 -0.62 1.99
CA GLN A 130 16.43 -0.93 1.29
C GLN A 130 16.64 -2.43 1.05
N THR A 131 16.01 -3.28 1.85
CA THR A 131 15.99 -4.75 1.70
C THR A 131 14.55 -5.24 1.81
N PRO A 132 13.71 -4.89 0.83
CA PRO A 132 12.27 -5.02 0.97
C PRO A 132 11.81 -6.46 0.77
N SER A 133 10.62 -6.73 1.27
CA SER A 133 9.87 -7.95 1.01
C SER A 133 8.57 -7.66 0.27
N THR A 134 8.09 -8.64 -0.48
CA THR A 134 6.78 -8.56 -1.14
C THR A 134 5.66 -8.48 -0.10
N PHE A 135 5.75 -9.29 0.95
CA PHE A 135 4.84 -9.26 2.08
C PHE A 135 5.66 -8.95 3.32
N TRP A 136 5.49 -7.76 3.87
CA TRP A 136 6.09 -7.34 5.13
C TRP A 136 5.00 -7.38 6.19
N ILE A 137 4.94 -8.49 6.91
CA ILE A 137 3.97 -8.76 7.98
C ILE A 137 4.76 -8.89 9.27
N THR A 138 4.62 -7.91 10.14
CA THR A 138 5.42 -7.78 11.37
C THR A 138 4.87 -8.60 12.54
N ASN A 139 3.58 -8.95 12.53
CA ASN A 139 2.94 -9.77 13.55
C ASN A 139 1.71 -10.51 12.96
N PRO A 140 1.86 -11.73 12.43
CA PRO A 140 0.73 -12.51 11.93
C PRO A 140 -0.12 -13.07 13.08
N ASP A 141 -1.44 -12.94 12.99
CA ASP A 141 -2.42 -13.45 13.97
C ASP A 141 -3.53 -14.32 13.37
#